data_AF-E5AVM8-F1
#
_entry.id   AF-E5AVM8-F1
#
_cell.length_a   1.000
_cell.length_b   1.000
_cell.length_c   1.000
_cell.angle_alpha   90.00
_cell.angle_beta   90.00
_cell.angle_gamma   90.00
#
_symmetry.space_group_name_H-M   'P 1'
#
loop_
_entity.id
_entity.type
_entity.pdbx_description
1 polymer ?
#
loop_
_entity_poly.entity_id
_entity_poly.type
_entity_poly.pdbx_seq_one_letter_code
_entity_poly.pdbx_strand_id
1 'polypeptide(L)'
;MNISKFFIDRPIFAGVLSVLVLLAGVIALFQLPIFEYPEAVPPSVIVYAQYPGANPKVIAETVASPLEEQINGVENMLYMQSQANSDGNMATTVTFKLGTDPDKAQQLVQNRVSQALPRLPEDVQRLGVTTVKSSPTLTMVVHLISPNDRYDMTYLRNYALINVKDRLERIQGVGQVQLWGSGDYSMRVWLNPQKVAQRGMAASDVINAIREQNVQVAAGVVGASPSLPGAPLQLSVNAQGRLQTEEQFGDIVLKTSPDGGVTHLRDVARVELGASEYGLRALLDNKPAVAIAINQSPGANSLAISEQVRRTMAELKADMPPGVEYRIVYDPTQFVRASINAVVHTLLEAIALVVIVVIVFLQTWRASIIPLIAVPVSIVGTVVPDAGLMEDVLMPVADVDRDNRPLSGRNGYVMHFTRNPLPVSAGGWTLVAEPLDDDGTGGDARRPGWRNRHVVLTNRDHLVRNRDGSIDITVQPTAPARPATANWLVSPTGRFRMVMRIYGPNTMMHRLNWRPPVLDRQ
;
A
#
# COMPACT_ATOMS: atom_id res chain seq x y z
N MET A 1 36.18 33.02 -9.17
CA MET A 1 36.97 31.77 -9.29
C MET A 1 36.61 31.08 -10.60
N ASN A 2 37.58 30.84 -11.48
CA ASN A 2 37.31 30.17 -12.76
C ASN A 2 37.47 28.65 -12.57
N ILE A 3 36.37 27.98 -12.23
CA ILE A 3 36.31 26.56 -11.87
C ILE A 3 36.93 25.67 -12.96
N SER A 4 36.74 26.00 -14.24
CA SER A 4 37.28 25.22 -15.35
C SER A 4 38.81 25.21 -15.37
N LYS A 5 39.48 26.33 -15.05
CA LYS A 5 40.94 26.42 -15.03
C LYS A 5 41.54 25.53 -13.93
N PHE A 6 40.88 25.44 -12.78
CA PHE A 6 41.30 24.58 -11.68
C PHE A 6 41.32 23.09 -12.05
N PHE A 7 40.33 22.60 -12.81
CA PHE A 7 40.28 21.21 -13.27
C PHE A 7 41.25 20.92 -14.42
N ILE A 8 41.54 21.91 -15.28
CA ILE A 8 42.56 21.79 -16.34
C ILE A 8 43.96 21.64 -15.72
N ASP A 9 44.27 22.45 -14.69
CA ASP A 9 45.58 22.42 -14.02
C ASP A 9 45.75 21.17 -13.11
N ARG A 10 44.66 20.45 -12.79
CA ARG A 10 44.65 19.26 -11.92
C ARG A 10 43.90 18.07 -12.55
N PRO A 11 44.43 17.44 -13.61
CA PRO A 11 43.76 16.36 -14.32
C PRO A 11 43.54 15.10 -13.46
N ILE A 12 44.46 14.79 -12.53
CA ILE A 12 44.31 13.67 -11.60
C ILE A 12 43.10 13.91 -10.68
N PHE A 13 42.90 15.14 -10.21
CA PHE A 13 41.76 15.48 -9.35
C PHE A 13 40.42 15.34 -10.08
N ALA A 14 40.34 15.80 -11.34
CA ALA A 14 39.16 15.62 -12.19
C ALA A 14 38.86 14.13 -12.45
N GLY A 15 39.90 13.33 -12.69
CA GLY A 15 39.78 11.88 -12.87
C GLY A 15 39.27 11.17 -11.61
N VAL A 16 39.84 11.51 -10.44
CA VAL A 16 39.38 10.97 -9.14
C VAL A 16 37.91 11.29 -8.89
N LEU A 17 37.48 12.53 -9.16
CA LEU A 17 36.07 12.91 -8.98
C LEU A 17 35.14 12.11 -9.90
N SER A 18 35.55 11.91 -11.16
CA SER A 18 34.76 11.14 -12.14
C SER A 18 34.66 9.66 -11.73
N VAL A 19 35.74 9.07 -11.22
CA VAL A 19 35.74 7.70 -10.70
C VAL A 19 34.86 7.58 -9.45
N LEU A 20 34.89 8.57 -8.54
CA LEU A 20 34.02 8.57 -7.37
C LEU A 20 32.54 8.64 -7.75
N VAL A 21 32.18 9.50 -8.72
CA VAL A 21 30.81 9.59 -9.23
C VAL A 21 30.38 8.28 -9.88
N LEU A 22 31.25 7.68 -10.70
CA LEU A 22 30.95 6.41 -11.36
C LEU A 22 30.80 5.27 -10.33
N LEU A 23 31.68 5.17 -9.34
CA LEU A 23 31.59 4.15 -8.30
C LEU A 23 30.33 4.32 -7.44
N ALA A 24 30.00 5.56 -7.07
CA ALA A 24 28.76 5.87 -6.36
C ALA A 24 27.52 5.49 -7.19
N GLY A 25 27.52 5.81 -8.49
CA GLY A 25 26.41 5.47 -9.39
C GLY A 25 26.27 3.96 -9.64
N VAL A 26 27.38 3.22 -9.75
CA VAL A 26 27.33 1.75 -9.85
C VAL A 26 26.76 1.12 -8.59
N ILE A 27 27.16 1.59 -7.39
CA ILE A 27 26.59 1.10 -6.13
C ILE A 27 25.09 1.43 -6.05
N ALA A 28 24.71 2.65 -6.44
CA ALA A 28 23.32 3.09 -6.49
C ALA A 28 22.46 2.25 -7.43
N LEU A 29 22.98 1.86 -8.61
CA LEU A 29 22.27 1.02 -9.58
C LEU A 29 21.82 -0.34 -8.99
N PHE A 30 22.57 -0.92 -8.06
CA PHE A 30 22.21 -2.20 -7.43
C PHE A 30 21.18 -2.05 -6.29
N GLN A 31 21.01 -0.85 -5.73
CA GLN A 31 20.09 -0.60 -4.62
C GLN A 31 18.73 -0.06 -5.09
N LEU A 32 18.64 0.45 -6.32
CA LEU A 32 17.43 1.06 -6.82
C LEU A 32 16.35 0.02 -7.14
N PRO A 33 15.16 0.14 -6.54
CA PRO A 33 14.03 -0.67 -6.92
C PRO A 33 13.53 -0.28 -8.30
N ILE A 34 13.28 -1.29 -9.14
CA ILE A 34 12.81 -1.11 -10.51
C ILE A 34 11.28 -1.14 -10.51
N PHE A 35 10.66 -0.05 -10.94
CA PHE A 35 9.22 0.07 -11.12
C PHE A 35 8.88 0.41 -12.58
N GLU A 36 7.69 0.04 -13.03
CA GLU A 36 7.18 0.47 -14.33
C GLU A 36 6.85 1.97 -14.33
N TYR A 37 6.17 2.40 -13.27
CA TYR A 37 5.78 3.78 -13.02
C TYR A 37 6.02 4.13 -11.55
N PRO A 38 6.28 5.41 -11.22
CA PRO A 38 6.22 5.86 -9.84
C PRO A 38 4.81 5.66 -9.28
N GLU A 39 4.68 5.53 -7.96
CA GLU A 39 3.39 5.34 -7.30
C GLU A 39 2.49 6.57 -7.51
N ALA A 40 1.63 6.49 -8.53
CA ALA A 40 0.68 7.55 -8.90
C ALA A 40 -0.77 7.17 -8.54
N VAL A 41 -0.98 6.00 -7.94
CA VAL A 41 -2.30 5.50 -7.55
C VAL A 41 -2.57 5.89 -6.09
N PRO A 42 -3.67 6.61 -5.80
CA PRO A 42 -4.02 6.94 -4.42
C PRO A 42 -4.25 5.67 -3.58
N PRO A 43 -3.77 5.62 -2.33
CA PRO A 43 -3.97 4.45 -1.49
C PRO A 43 -5.44 4.27 -1.12
N SER A 44 -5.88 3.02 -1.01
CA SER A 44 -7.27 2.69 -0.68
C SER A 44 -7.36 1.63 0.42
N VAL A 45 -8.43 1.71 1.20
CA VAL A 45 -8.78 0.73 2.22
C VAL A 45 -10.17 0.19 1.89
N ILE A 46 -10.30 -1.14 1.82
CA ILE A 46 -11.57 -1.80 1.51
C ILE A 46 -12.11 -2.44 2.79
N VAL A 47 -13.36 -2.14 3.10
CA VAL A 47 -14.14 -2.75 4.17
C VAL A 47 -15.08 -3.78 3.55
N TYR A 48 -14.90 -5.05 3.91
CA TYR A 48 -15.76 -6.15 3.47
C TYR A 48 -16.73 -6.55 4.59
N ALA A 49 -17.99 -6.72 4.21
CA ALA A 49 -19.01 -7.33 5.07
C ALA A 49 -19.91 -8.27 4.24
N GLN A 50 -20.48 -9.26 4.90
CA GLN A 50 -21.38 -10.23 4.26
C GLN A 50 -22.69 -10.31 5.03
N TYR A 51 -23.82 -10.19 4.33
CA TYR A 51 -25.16 -10.40 4.85
C TYR A 51 -25.92 -11.42 3.96
N PRO A 52 -25.66 -12.73 4.16
CA PRO A 52 -26.25 -13.76 3.32
C PRO A 52 -27.78 -13.73 3.35
N GLY A 53 -28.40 -13.77 2.17
CA GLY A 53 -29.86 -13.78 2.02
C GLY A 53 -30.54 -12.40 2.01
N ALA A 54 -29.80 -11.32 2.26
CA ALA A 54 -30.29 -9.95 2.08
C ALA A 54 -30.19 -9.52 0.60
N ASN A 55 -31.13 -8.69 0.14
CA ASN A 55 -31.04 -8.08 -1.18
C ASN A 55 -30.13 -6.82 -1.15
N PRO A 56 -29.62 -6.34 -2.31
CA PRO A 56 -28.69 -5.21 -2.35
C PRO A 56 -29.20 -3.95 -1.66
N LYS A 57 -30.51 -3.69 -1.73
CA LYS A 57 -31.13 -2.52 -1.11
C LYS A 57 -31.07 -2.61 0.41
N VAL A 58 -31.43 -3.75 0.99
CA VAL A 58 -31.35 -4.00 2.43
C VAL A 58 -29.90 -3.88 2.91
N ILE A 59 -28.93 -4.43 2.17
CA ILE A 59 -27.50 -4.33 2.49
C ILE A 59 -27.05 -2.87 2.48
N ALA A 60 -27.45 -2.11 1.47
CA ALA A 60 -27.13 -0.68 1.39
C ALA A 60 -27.66 0.09 2.60
N GLU A 61 -28.93 -0.11 2.96
CA GLU A 61 -29.59 0.64 4.05
C GLU A 61 -29.15 0.19 5.46
N THR A 62 -28.89 -1.11 5.66
CA THR A 62 -28.64 -1.69 7.01
C THR A 62 -27.17 -1.95 7.33
N VAL A 63 -26.31 -2.02 6.32
CA VAL A 63 -24.87 -2.32 6.50
C VAL A 63 -24.01 -1.19 5.93
N ALA A 64 -24.18 -0.82 4.66
CA ALA A 64 -23.34 0.18 4.03
C ALA A 64 -23.55 1.58 4.64
N SER A 65 -24.79 2.07 4.74
CA SER A 65 -25.05 3.42 5.26
C SER A 65 -24.51 3.65 6.69
N PRO A 66 -24.71 2.74 7.68
CA PRO A 66 -24.09 2.91 9.00
C PRO A 66 -22.56 2.92 8.96
N LEU A 67 -21.93 2.14 8.08
CA LEU A 67 -20.47 2.14 7.92
C LEU A 67 -19.99 3.43 7.27
N GLU A 68 -20.64 3.88 6.19
CA GLU A 68 -20.33 5.13 5.49
C GLU A 68 -20.45 6.34 6.44
N GLU A 69 -21.51 6.42 7.24
CA GLU A 69 -21.71 7.48 8.23
C GLU A 69 -20.56 7.57 9.23
N GLN A 70 -20.05 6.44 9.72
CA GLN A 70 -18.96 6.42 10.71
C GLN A 70 -17.58 6.63 10.09
N ILE A 71 -17.36 6.11 8.87
CA ILE A 71 -16.13 6.26 8.11
C ILE A 71 -15.99 7.68 7.56
N ASN A 72 -17.10 8.39 7.34
CA ASN A 72 -17.05 9.75 6.84
C ASN A 72 -16.26 10.66 7.79
N GLY A 73 -15.40 11.51 7.21
CA GLY A 73 -14.53 12.42 7.96
C GLY A 73 -13.26 11.79 8.52
N VAL A 74 -12.85 10.60 8.04
CA VAL A 74 -11.48 10.12 8.29
C VAL A 74 -10.46 11.07 7.63
N GLU A 75 -9.36 11.32 8.34
CA GLU A 75 -8.27 12.20 7.90
C GLU A 75 -7.75 11.78 6.51
N ASN A 76 -7.51 12.76 5.63
CA ASN A 76 -6.98 12.57 4.26
C ASN A 76 -7.86 11.73 3.31
N MET A 77 -9.10 11.42 3.67
CA MET A 77 -10.06 10.80 2.75
C MET A 77 -10.36 11.74 1.56
N LEU A 78 -10.38 11.17 0.35
CA LEU A 78 -10.84 11.84 -0.87
C LEU A 78 -12.31 11.57 -1.12
N TYR A 79 -12.66 10.29 -1.21
CA TYR A 79 -14.02 9.82 -1.43
C TYR A 79 -14.14 8.37 -0.95
N MET A 80 -15.38 7.91 -0.80
CA MET A 80 -15.68 6.51 -0.58
C MET A 80 -16.74 6.05 -1.58
N GLN A 81 -16.73 4.77 -1.89
CA GLN A 81 -17.74 4.13 -2.73
C GLN A 81 -18.09 2.77 -2.13
N SER A 82 -19.37 2.53 -1.89
CA SER A 82 -19.86 1.21 -1.48
C SER A 82 -20.55 0.50 -2.63
N GLN A 83 -20.33 -0.81 -2.71
CA GLN A 83 -21.00 -1.70 -3.64
C GLN A 83 -21.65 -2.82 -2.84
N ALA A 84 -22.95 -3.04 -3.07
CA ALA A 84 -23.73 -4.10 -2.46
C ALA A 84 -24.28 -5.01 -3.57
N ASN A 85 -24.03 -6.30 -3.43
CA ASN A 85 -24.34 -7.30 -4.45
C ASN A 85 -25.46 -8.23 -4.00
N SER A 86 -26.15 -8.86 -4.96
CA SER A 86 -27.30 -9.75 -4.70
C SER A 86 -26.92 -11.08 -4.06
N ASP A 87 -25.63 -11.39 -4.01
CA ASP A 87 -25.05 -12.56 -3.33
C ASP A 87 -24.87 -12.34 -1.82
N GLY A 88 -25.23 -11.16 -1.30
CA GLY A 88 -25.07 -10.82 0.12
C GLY A 88 -23.75 -10.11 0.43
N ASN A 89 -22.86 -9.93 -0.54
CA ASN A 89 -21.56 -9.30 -0.32
C ASN A 89 -21.64 -7.78 -0.41
N MET A 90 -20.88 -7.11 0.45
CA MET A 90 -20.70 -5.66 0.46
C MET A 90 -19.23 -5.29 0.54
N ALA A 91 -18.81 -4.34 -0.30
CA ALA A 91 -17.48 -3.76 -0.25
C ALA A 91 -17.56 -2.22 -0.26
N THR A 92 -17.04 -1.58 0.78
CA THR A 92 -16.84 -0.13 0.85
C THR A 92 -15.37 0.19 0.61
N THR A 93 -15.07 0.87 -0.49
CA THR A 93 -13.71 1.32 -0.83
C THR A 93 -13.55 2.77 -0.42
N VAL A 94 -12.62 3.03 0.51
CA VAL A 94 -12.26 4.38 0.97
C VAL A 94 -10.94 4.77 0.33
N THR A 95 -10.94 5.84 -0.47
CA THR A 95 -9.78 6.33 -1.19
C THR A 95 -9.17 7.53 -0.48
N PHE A 96 -7.85 7.55 -0.34
CA PHE A 96 -7.11 8.58 0.40
C PHE A 96 -6.24 9.43 -0.52
N LYS A 97 -5.82 10.61 -0.04
CA LYS A 97 -4.87 11.48 -0.76
C LYS A 97 -3.52 10.78 -0.95
N LEU A 98 -2.85 11.05 -2.06
CA LEU A 98 -1.46 10.65 -2.31
C LEU A 98 -0.56 11.13 -1.16
N GLY A 99 0.38 10.28 -0.74
CA GLY A 99 1.25 10.53 0.42
C GLY A 99 0.66 10.18 1.78
N THR A 100 -0.60 9.71 1.84
CA THR A 100 -1.17 9.14 3.08
C THR A 100 -0.55 7.78 3.36
N ASP A 101 -0.10 7.57 4.60
CA ASP A 101 0.37 6.27 5.07
C ASP A 101 -0.77 5.22 5.02
N PRO A 102 -0.65 4.14 4.23
CA PRO A 102 -1.69 3.12 4.10
C PRO A 102 -2.00 2.37 5.39
N ASP A 103 -1.02 2.16 6.27
CA ASP A 103 -1.20 1.48 7.54
C ASP A 103 -1.94 2.38 8.53
N LYS A 104 -1.58 3.67 8.58
CA LYS A 104 -2.35 4.66 9.37
C LYS A 104 -3.78 4.78 8.84
N ALA A 105 -3.97 4.84 7.53
CA ALA A 105 -5.30 4.90 6.92
C ALA A 105 -6.15 3.67 7.29
N GLN A 106 -5.58 2.46 7.20
CA GLN A 106 -6.26 1.22 7.56
C GLN A 106 -6.65 1.20 9.05
N GLN A 107 -5.76 1.63 9.95
CA GLN A 107 -6.07 1.75 11.38
C GLN A 107 -7.19 2.75 11.65
N LEU A 108 -7.16 3.93 10.99
CA LEU A 108 -8.20 4.94 11.15
C LEU A 108 -9.57 4.44 10.69
N VAL A 109 -9.63 3.77 9.53
CA VAL A 109 -10.86 3.16 9.03
C VAL A 109 -11.34 2.05 9.96
N GLN A 110 -10.45 1.15 10.40
CA GLN A 110 -10.80 0.08 11.33
C GLN A 110 -11.38 0.63 12.64
N ASN A 111 -10.83 1.72 13.17
CA ASN A 111 -11.36 2.38 14.36
C ASN A 111 -12.78 2.92 14.16
N ARG A 112 -13.09 3.46 12.97
CA ARG A 112 -14.44 3.91 12.62
C ARG A 112 -15.40 2.74 12.40
N VAL A 113 -14.94 1.68 11.73
CA VAL A 113 -15.73 0.44 11.55
C VAL A 113 -16.10 -0.15 12.91
N SER A 114 -15.17 -0.22 13.85
CA SER A 114 -15.43 -0.72 15.21
C SER A 114 -16.50 0.08 15.96
N GLN A 115 -16.64 1.38 15.69
CA GLN A 115 -17.71 2.22 16.26
C GLN A 115 -19.07 1.96 15.60
N ALA A 116 -19.07 1.55 14.32
CA ALA A 116 -20.27 1.18 13.58
C ALA A 116 -20.80 -0.23 13.91
N LEU A 117 -19.92 -1.15 14.33
CA LEU A 117 -20.24 -2.56 14.55
C LEU A 117 -21.54 -2.80 15.35
N PRO A 118 -21.82 -2.10 16.47
CA PRO A 118 -23.04 -2.34 17.25
C PRO A 118 -24.35 -1.96 16.53
N ARG A 119 -24.27 -1.13 15.47
CA ARG A 119 -25.42 -0.74 14.65
C ARG A 119 -25.73 -1.74 13.54
N LEU A 120 -24.83 -2.69 13.28
CA LEU A 120 -24.99 -3.68 12.21
C LEU A 120 -25.86 -4.85 12.67
N PRO A 121 -26.53 -5.57 11.74
CA PRO A 121 -27.25 -6.80 12.06
C PRO A 121 -26.34 -7.87 12.71
N GLU A 122 -26.87 -8.66 13.64
CA GLU A 122 -26.10 -9.69 14.37
C GLU A 122 -25.46 -10.72 13.43
N ASP A 123 -26.13 -11.07 12.33
CA ASP A 123 -25.60 -12.02 11.35
C ASP A 123 -24.32 -11.50 10.68
N VAL A 124 -24.25 -10.19 10.41
CA VAL A 124 -23.06 -9.53 9.83
C VAL A 124 -21.96 -9.44 10.88
N GLN A 125 -22.29 -9.07 12.12
CA GLN A 125 -21.33 -9.03 13.22
C GLN A 125 -20.68 -10.40 13.47
N ARG A 126 -21.48 -11.47 13.39
CA ARG A 126 -21.02 -12.86 13.59
C ARG A 126 -20.10 -13.34 12.48
N LEU A 127 -20.33 -12.94 11.23
CA LEU A 127 -19.43 -13.23 10.10
C LEU A 127 -18.17 -12.35 10.13
N GLY A 128 -18.26 -11.20 10.81
CA GLY A 128 -17.17 -10.26 10.97
C GLY A 128 -17.10 -9.26 9.81
N VAL A 129 -16.64 -8.05 10.14
CA VAL A 129 -16.33 -7.01 9.16
C VAL A 129 -14.81 -6.91 9.08
N THR A 130 -14.25 -7.02 7.88
CA THR A 130 -12.79 -7.00 7.68
C THR A 130 -12.36 -5.75 6.94
N THR A 131 -11.25 -5.17 7.37
CA THR A 131 -10.67 -3.96 6.76
C THR A 131 -9.29 -4.29 6.23
N VAL A 132 -9.12 -4.23 4.90
CA VAL A 132 -7.85 -4.55 4.23
C VAL A 132 -7.34 -3.35 3.47
N LYS A 133 -6.03 -3.12 3.52
CA LYS A 133 -5.36 -2.20 2.59
C LYS A 133 -5.33 -2.84 1.22
N SER A 134 -5.68 -2.07 0.19
CA SER A 134 -5.71 -2.59 -1.17
C SER A 134 -5.07 -1.61 -2.14
N SER A 135 -4.24 -2.14 -3.02
CA SER A 135 -4.00 -1.50 -4.31
C SER A 135 -5.00 -2.10 -5.30
N PRO A 136 -5.68 -1.29 -6.14
CA PRO A 136 -6.54 -1.81 -7.20
C PRO A 136 -5.77 -2.59 -8.29
N THR A 137 -4.44 -2.70 -8.15
CA THR A 137 -3.56 -3.29 -9.16
C THR A 137 -3.45 -4.81 -8.96
N LEU A 138 -4.17 -5.56 -9.79
CA LEU A 138 -4.01 -7.01 -9.91
C LEU A 138 -2.61 -7.34 -10.46
N THR A 139 -1.78 -7.94 -9.62
CA THR A 139 -0.35 -8.17 -9.94
C THR A 139 -0.16 -9.43 -10.76
N MET A 140 -0.82 -10.52 -10.38
CA MET A 140 -0.69 -11.82 -11.04
C MET A 140 -1.90 -12.70 -10.73
N VAL A 141 -2.27 -13.58 -11.66
CA VAL A 141 -3.25 -14.66 -11.40
C VAL A 141 -2.63 -16.02 -11.68
N VAL A 142 -2.54 -16.84 -10.64
CA VAL A 142 -2.11 -18.23 -10.72
C VAL A 142 -3.35 -19.12 -10.81
N HIS A 143 -3.44 -19.97 -11.81
CA HIS A 143 -4.57 -20.89 -11.99
C HIS A 143 -4.15 -22.29 -11.58
N LEU A 144 -4.95 -22.95 -10.75
CA LEU A 144 -4.84 -24.39 -10.51
C LEU A 144 -5.86 -25.13 -11.37
N ILE A 145 -5.39 -26.17 -12.05
CA ILE A 145 -6.17 -26.99 -12.97
C ILE A 145 -5.94 -28.49 -12.68
N SER A 146 -6.90 -29.31 -13.08
CA SER A 146 -6.75 -30.76 -13.13
C SER A 146 -6.80 -31.24 -14.58
N PRO A 147 -5.65 -31.43 -15.26
CA PRO A 147 -5.63 -31.74 -16.69
C PRO A 147 -6.34 -33.04 -17.08
N ASN A 148 -6.42 -33.98 -16.14
CA ASN A 148 -7.06 -35.30 -16.28
C ASN A 148 -8.47 -35.35 -15.68
N ASP A 149 -9.06 -34.21 -15.32
CA ASP A 149 -10.37 -34.07 -14.69
C ASP A 149 -10.55 -34.97 -13.45
N ARG A 150 -9.44 -35.31 -12.77
CA ARG A 150 -9.45 -36.17 -11.57
C ARG A 150 -10.05 -35.44 -10.37
N TYR A 151 -9.79 -34.14 -10.27
CA TYR A 151 -10.22 -33.31 -9.16
C TYR A 151 -11.21 -32.26 -9.64
N ASP A 152 -12.28 -32.09 -8.88
CA ASP A 152 -13.27 -31.04 -9.13
C ASP A 152 -12.76 -29.66 -8.66
N MET A 153 -13.48 -28.61 -9.03
CA MET A 153 -13.13 -27.23 -8.66
C MET A 153 -13.14 -27.02 -7.14
N THR A 154 -14.00 -27.73 -6.41
CA THR A 154 -14.08 -27.64 -4.94
C THR A 154 -12.83 -28.20 -4.28
N TYR A 155 -12.34 -29.36 -4.73
CA TYR A 155 -11.08 -29.93 -4.26
C TYR A 155 -9.91 -29.01 -4.56
N LEU A 156 -9.80 -28.51 -5.80
CA LEU A 156 -8.72 -27.61 -6.20
C LEU A 156 -8.69 -26.34 -5.34
N ARG A 157 -9.87 -25.77 -5.03
CA ARG A 157 -9.97 -24.55 -4.23
C ARG A 157 -9.51 -24.78 -2.79
N ASN A 158 -9.98 -25.87 -2.18
CA ASN A 158 -9.62 -26.18 -0.80
C ASN A 158 -8.17 -26.62 -0.68
N TYR A 159 -7.61 -27.29 -1.69
CA TYR A 159 -6.18 -27.53 -1.79
C TYR A 159 -5.40 -26.21 -1.85
N ALA A 160 -5.85 -25.25 -2.66
CA ALA A 160 -5.25 -23.92 -2.75
C ALA A 160 -5.33 -23.18 -1.40
N LEU A 161 -6.47 -23.22 -0.74
CA LEU A 161 -6.71 -22.57 0.54
C LEU A 161 -5.75 -23.08 1.62
N ILE A 162 -5.58 -24.40 1.72
CA ILE A 162 -4.79 -25.03 2.78
C ILE A 162 -3.29 -24.97 2.50
N ASN A 163 -2.87 -25.16 1.25
CA ASN A 163 -1.44 -25.39 0.93
C ASN A 163 -0.77 -24.21 0.20
N VAL A 164 -1.54 -23.39 -0.52
CA VAL A 164 -0.98 -22.37 -1.44
C VAL A 164 -1.21 -20.95 -0.93
N LYS A 165 -2.42 -20.61 -0.50
CA LYS A 165 -2.84 -19.25 -0.15
C LYS A 165 -1.91 -18.62 0.89
N ASP A 166 -1.75 -19.25 2.05
CA ASP A 166 -0.92 -18.73 3.14
C ASP A 166 0.55 -18.57 2.76
N ARG A 167 1.06 -19.46 1.88
CA ARG A 167 2.44 -19.37 1.38
C ARG A 167 2.63 -18.14 0.49
N LEU A 168 1.63 -17.82 -0.33
CA LEU A 168 1.66 -16.63 -1.18
C LEU A 168 1.39 -15.35 -0.40
N GLU A 169 0.50 -15.36 0.60
CA GLU A 169 0.23 -14.19 1.46
C GLU A 169 1.44 -13.77 2.30
N ARG A 170 2.34 -14.71 2.62
CA ARG A 170 3.58 -14.43 3.37
C ARG A 170 4.68 -13.76 2.52
N ILE A 171 4.52 -13.68 1.21
CA ILE A 171 5.48 -13.03 0.32
C ILE A 171 5.50 -11.52 0.63
N GLN A 172 6.69 -10.98 0.87
CA GLN A 172 6.82 -9.56 1.21
C GLN A 172 6.31 -8.69 0.06
N GLY A 173 5.39 -7.77 0.39
CA GLY A 173 4.76 -6.88 -0.59
C GLY A 173 3.46 -7.42 -1.18
N VAL A 174 3.09 -8.68 -0.95
CA VAL A 174 1.72 -9.14 -1.22
C VAL A 174 0.76 -8.48 -0.24
N GLY A 175 -0.33 -7.93 -0.75
CA GLY A 175 -1.37 -7.28 0.07
C GLY A 175 -2.54 -8.21 0.34
N GLN A 176 -3.03 -8.88 -0.70
CA GLN A 176 -4.16 -9.80 -0.58
C GLN A 176 -4.05 -10.93 -1.60
N VAL A 177 -4.39 -12.16 -1.19
CA VAL A 177 -4.57 -13.29 -2.10
C VAL A 177 -6.04 -13.72 -2.07
N GLN A 178 -6.70 -13.63 -3.21
CA GLN A 178 -8.10 -13.99 -3.37
C GLN A 178 -8.20 -15.30 -4.17
N LEU A 179 -9.06 -16.20 -3.70
CA LEU A 179 -9.37 -17.45 -4.39
C LEU A 179 -10.70 -17.29 -5.12
N TRP A 180 -10.69 -17.47 -6.43
CA TRP A 180 -11.85 -17.48 -7.29
C TRP A 180 -12.08 -18.88 -7.86
N GLY A 181 -13.35 -19.28 -7.95
CA GLY A 181 -13.75 -20.62 -8.37
C GLY A 181 -14.12 -21.49 -7.17
N SER A 182 -15.41 -21.81 -7.08
CA SER A 182 -16.05 -22.54 -5.97
C SER A 182 -15.99 -21.81 -4.62
N GLY A 183 -16.62 -22.40 -3.61
CA GLY A 183 -16.51 -22.03 -2.20
C GLY A 183 -15.71 -23.05 -1.38
N ASP A 184 -15.35 -22.67 -0.17
CA ASP A 184 -14.61 -23.52 0.77
C ASP A 184 -15.47 -24.74 1.17
N TYR A 185 -14.84 -25.82 1.65
CA TYR A 185 -15.58 -27.00 2.09
C TYR A 185 -16.55 -26.63 3.22
N SER A 186 -17.81 -26.96 3.03
CA SER A 186 -18.89 -26.67 3.96
C SER A 186 -19.86 -27.83 4.00
N MET A 187 -20.28 -28.22 5.20
CA MET A 187 -21.33 -29.23 5.37
C MET A 187 -22.67 -28.62 4.94
N ARG A 188 -23.22 -29.10 3.83
CA ARG A 188 -24.47 -28.61 3.24
C ARG A 188 -25.63 -29.49 3.70
N VAL A 189 -26.61 -28.86 4.35
CA VAL A 189 -27.86 -29.50 4.78
C VAL A 189 -29.00 -29.01 3.89
N TRP A 190 -29.39 -29.84 2.92
CA TRP A 190 -30.48 -29.55 1.99
C TRP A 190 -31.80 -30.09 2.52
N LEU A 191 -32.57 -29.24 3.19
CA LEU A 191 -33.86 -29.60 3.77
C LEU A 191 -34.89 -29.96 2.68
N ASN A 192 -35.59 -31.08 2.87
CA ASN A 192 -36.77 -31.40 2.07
C ASN A 192 -38.02 -30.83 2.76
N PRO A 193 -38.65 -29.78 2.22
CA PRO A 193 -39.75 -29.09 2.89
C PRO A 193 -40.97 -30.00 3.12
N GLN A 194 -41.23 -30.95 2.21
CA GLN A 194 -42.34 -31.89 2.35
C GLN A 194 -42.12 -32.86 3.50
N LYS A 195 -40.90 -33.42 3.63
CA LYS A 195 -40.57 -34.36 4.71
C LYS A 195 -40.51 -33.68 6.07
N VAL A 196 -39.98 -32.47 6.13
CA VAL A 196 -39.98 -31.63 7.35
C VAL A 196 -41.43 -31.36 7.79
N ALA A 197 -42.31 -30.96 6.87
CA ALA A 197 -43.72 -30.70 7.16
C ALA A 197 -44.51 -31.96 7.57
N GLN A 198 -44.25 -33.12 6.93
CA GLN A 198 -44.89 -34.39 7.29
C GLN A 198 -44.62 -34.83 8.73
N ARG A 199 -43.50 -34.41 9.31
CA ARG A 199 -43.14 -34.67 10.71
C ARG A 199 -43.62 -33.57 11.68
N GLY A 200 -44.38 -32.61 11.16
CA GLY A 200 -44.87 -31.46 11.92
C GLY A 200 -43.73 -30.64 12.52
N MET A 201 -42.67 -30.42 11.73
CA MET A 201 -41.51 -29.61 12.09
C MET A 201 -41.41 -28.39 11.17
N ALA A 202 -40.74 -27.35 11.64
CA ALA A 202 -40.34 -26.19 10.87
C ALA A 202 -38.83 -26.22 10.59
N ALA A 203 -38.37 -25.41 9.63
CA ALA A 203 -36.93 -25.25 9.36
C ALA A 203 -36.15 -24.74 10.58
N SER A 204 -36.79 -23.91 11.43
CA SER A 204 -36.21 -23.43 12.69
C SER A 204 -35.86 -24.57 13.65
N ASP A 205 -36.69 -25.61 13.71
CA ASP A 205 -36.48 -26.75 14.61
C ASP A 205 -35.21 -27.50 14.21
N VAL A 206 -34.98 -27.65 12.90
CA VAL A 206 -33.76 -28.26 12.37
C VAL A 206 -32.52 -27.41 12.65
N ILE A 207 -32.61 -26.10 12.47
CA ILE A 207 -31.50 -25.17 12.77
C ILE A 207 -31.14 -25.24 14.26
N ASN A 208 -32.14 -25.25 15.15
CA ASN A 208 -31.95 -25.33 16.59
C ASN A 208 -31.30 -26.67 16.98
N ALA A 209 -31.80 -27.79 16.46
CA ALA A 209 -31.23 -29.11 16.73
C ALA A 209 -29.75 -29.21 16.31
N ILE A 210 -29.40 -28.65 15.14
CA ILE A 210 -28.00 -28.58 14.69
C ILE A 210 -27.16 -27.73 15.65
N ARG A 211 -27.65 -26.56 16.09
CA ARG A 211 -26.93 -25.68 17.02
C ARG A 211 -26.72 -26.30 18.40
N GLU A 212 -27.69 -27.09 18.88
CA GLU A 212 -27.62 -27.75 20.19
C GLU A 212 -26.68 -28.96 20.19
N GLN A 213 -26.66 -29.75 19.11
CA GLN A 213 -25.86 -30.99 19.05
C GLN A 213 -24.47 -30.81 18.44
N ASN A 214 -24.27 -29.82 17.55
CA ASN A 214 -22.97 -29.52 16.95
C ASN A 214 -22.21 -28.43 17.75
N VAL A 215 -22.00 -28.66 19.04
CA VAL A 215 -21.34 -27.70 19.94
C VAL A 215 -20.04 -28.28 20.50
N GLN A 216 -19.02 -27.44 20.63
CA GLN A 216 -17.80 -27.80 21.34
C GLN A 216 -18.01 -27.57 22.83
N VAL A 217 -18.12 -28.64 23.61
CA VAL A 217 -18.28 -28.55 25.08
C VAL A 217 -16.91 -28.66 25.75
N ALA A 218 -16.63 -27.75 26.68
CA ALA A 218 -15.51 -27.88 27.60
C ALA A 218 -15.94 -28.73 28.80
N ALA A 219 -15.70 -30.04 28.73
CA ALA A 219 -16.14 -30.98 29.78
C ALA A 219 -15.28 -30.94 31.05
N GLY A 220 -14.27 -30.07 31.09
CA GLY A 220 -13.46 -29.82 32.27
C GLY A 220 -12.50 -30.96 32.59
N VAL A 221 -12.14 -31.05 33.87
CA VAL A 221 -11.08 -31.95 34.34
C VAL A 221 -11.52 -32.59 35.66
N VAL A 222 -11.55 -33.92 35.69
CA VAL A 222 -11.84 -34.70 36.90
C VAL A 222 -10.63 -34.65 37.82
N GLY A 223 -10.86 -34.37 39.11
CA GLY A 223 -9.79 -34.26 40.11
C GLY A 223 -9.08 -32.89 40.14
N ALA A 224 -9.56 -31.90 39.39
CA ALA A 224 -9.06 -30.53 39.49
C ALA A 224 -9.48 -29.87 40.82
N SER A 225 -8.62 -29.00 41.34
CA SER A 225 -8.91 -28.25 42.56
C SER A 225 -10.10 -27.29 42.39
N PRO A 226 -10.96 -27.11 43.42
CA PRO A 226 -10.90 -27.75 44.74
C PRO A 226 -11.38 -29.21 44.69
N SER A 227 -10.50 -30.14 45.06
CA SER A 227 -10.76 -31.58 45.08
C SER A 227 -10.67 -32.12 46.51
N LEU A 228 -11.17 -33.34 46.71
CA LEU A 228 -11.07 -34.03 47.99
C LEU A 228 -9.58 -34.21 48.39
N PRO A 229 -9.22 -34.02 49.67
CA PRO A 229 -7.85 -34.23 50.13
C PRO A 229 -7.35 -35.64 49.75
N GLY A 230 -6.24 -35.72 49.03
CA GLY A 230 -5.63 -36.97 48.63
C GLY A 230 -6.06 -37.53 47.27
N ALA A 231 -6.74 -36.76 46.41
CA ALA A 231 -6.95 -37.14 45.00
C ALA A 231 -5.63 -37.01 44.20
N PRO A 232 -4.94 -38.09 43.82
CA PRO A 232 -3.61 -38.03 43.22
C PRO A 232 -3.64 -37.86 41.69
N LEU A 233 -4.82 -37.93 41.08
CA LEU A 233 -4.99 -38.03 39.63
C LEU A 233 -5.93 -36.96 39.10
N GLN A 234 -5.45 -36.24 38.08
CA GLN A 234 -6.20 -35.25 37.34
C GLN A 234 -6.39 -35.76 35.90
N LEU A 235 -7.64 -35.93 35.45
CA LEU A 235 -7.97 -36.44 34.12
C LEU A 235 -8.75 -35.39 33.33
N SER A 236 -8.23 -34.99 32.17
CA SER A 236 -8.97 -34.13 31.26
C SER A 236 -10.10 -34.92 30.60
N VAL A 237 -11.32 -34.38 30.64
CA VAL A 237 -12.48 -34.98 30.01
C VAL A 237 -12.61 -34.40 28.62
N ASN A 238 -12.48 -35.25 27.60
CA ASN A 238 -12.77 -34.89 26.22
C ASN A 238 -14.18 -35.36 25.88
N ALA A 239 -15.13 -34.43 25.84
CA ALA A 239 -16.43 -34.71 25.23
C ALA A 239 -16.29 -34.64 23.70
N GLN A 240 -17.05 -35.50 23.01
CA GLN A 240 -17.19 -35.37 21.56
C GLN A 240 -17.81 -34.02 21.25
N GLY A 241 -17.07 -33.18 20.53
CA GLY A 241 -17.43 -31.80 20.24
C GLY A 241 -18.13 -31.68 18.90
N ARG A 242 -17.59 -30.82 18.02
CA ARG A 242 -18.17 -30.60 16.70
C ARG A 242 -18.15 -31.86 15.83
N LEU A 243 -19.25 -32.07 15.12
CA LEU A 243 -19.42 -33.14 14.14
C LEU A 243 -18.55 -32.86 12.91
N GLN A 244 -17.99 -33.92 12.31
CA GLN A 244 -17.01 -33.81 11.23
C GLN A 244 -17.47 -34.48 9.93
N THR A 245 -18.20 -35.59 10.02
CA THR A 245 -18.58 -36.39 8.85
C THR A 245 -20.06 -36.21 8.49
N GLU A 246 -20.40 -36.51 7.24
CA GLU A 246 -21.78 -36.42 6.76
C GLU A 246 -22.71 -37.34 7.55
N GLU A 247 -22.22 -38.53 7.93
CA GLU A 247 -22.98 -39.51 8.73
C GLU A 247 -23.30 -38.96 10.12
N GLN A 248 -22.31 -38.34 10.78
CA GLN A 248 -22.49 -37.73 12.09
C GLN A 248 -23.54 -36.61 12.07
N PHE A 249 -23.52 -35.78 11.02
CA PHE A 249 -24.57 -34.78 10.80
C PHE A 249 -25.92 -35.44 10.49
N GLY A 250 -25.93 -36.51 9.70
CA GLY A 250 -27.13 -37.28 9.37
C GLY A 250 -27.80 -37.90 10.60
N ASP A 251 -27.01 -38.27 11.63
CA ASP A 251 -27.47 -38.84 12.89
C ASP A 251 -28.04 -37.84 13.89
N ILE A 252 -27.96 -36.53 13.62
CA ILE A 252 -28.54 -35.48 14.49
C ILE A 252 -30.02 -35.79 14.73
N VAL A 253 -30.40 -35.86 16.00
CA VAL A 253 -31.77 -36.16 16.41
C VAL A 253 -32.61 -34.90 16.35
N LEU A 254 -33.65 -34.89 15.52
CA LEU A 254 -34.53 -33.72 15.36
C LEU A 254 -35.76 -33.78 16.27
N LYS A 255 -36.37 -34.96 16.37
CA LYS A 255 -37.62 -35.13 17.12
C LYS A 255 -37.79 -36.58 17.54
N THR A 256 -38.28 -36.79 18.74
CA THR A 256 -38.69 -38.10 19.24
C THR A 256 -40.22 -38.13 19.29
N SER A 257 -40.83 -39.07 18.56
CA SER A 257 -42.27 -39.30 18.57
C SER A 257 -42.72 -39.90 19.90
N PRO A 258 -43.97 -39.67 20.33
CA PRO A 258 -44.55 -40.31 21.52
C PRO A 258 -44.48 -41.85 21.48
N ASP A 259 -44.49 -42.40 20.28
CA ASP A 259 -44.46 -43.84 19.99
C ASP A 259 -43.03 -44.44 20.08
N GLY A 260 -42.03 -43.63 20.45
CA GLY A 260 -40.62 -44.03 20.56
C GLY A 260 -39.81 -43.92 19.27
N GLY A 261 -40.43 -43.52 18.16
CA GLY A 261 -39.73 -43.29 16.88
C GLY A 261 -38.83 -42.05 16.92
N VAL A 262 -37.56 -42.18 16.52
CA VAL A 262 -36.61 -41.07 16.44
C VAL A 262 -36.50 -40.58 15.00
N THR A 263 -36.68 -39.28 14.78
CA THR A 263 -36.45 -38.63 13.49
C THR A 263 -35.05 -38.04 13.47
N HIS A 264 -34.24 -38.50 12.52
CA HIS A 264 -32.89 -37.99 12.30
C HIS A 264 -32.84 -36.95 11.17
N LEU A 265 -31.75 -36.18 11.10
CA LEU A 265 -31.55 -35.21 10.03
C LEU A 265 -31.58 -35.85 8.64
N ARG A 266 -30.96 -37.04 8.50
CA ARG A 266 -30.98 -37.83 7.25
C ARG A 266 -32.39 -38.17 6.74
N ASP A 267 -33.39 -38.22 7.62
CA ASP A 267 -34.75 -38.57 7.23
C ASP A 267 -35.43 -37.42 6.48
N VAL A 268 -35.05 -36.17 6.79
CA VAL A 268 -35.71 -34.96 6.30
C VAL A 268 -34.82 -34.06 5.46
N ALA A 269 -33.52 -34.35 5.36
CA ALA A 269 -32.55 -33.55 4.63
C ALA A 269 -31.48 -34.41 3.95
N ARG A 270 -30.92 -33.91 2.84
CA ARG A 270 -29.68 -34.45 2.26
C ARG A 270 -28.50 -33.71 2.86
N VAL A 271 -27.58 -34.45 3.46
CA VAL A 271 -26.33 -33.94 4.05
C VAL A 271 -25.19 -34.33 3.10
N GLU A 272 -24.37 -33.36 2.69
CA GLU A 272 -23.20 -33.60 1.84
C GLU A 272 -22.09 -32.57 2.12
N LEU A 273 -20.83 -32.97 1.98
CA LEU A 273 -19.68 -32.07 1.98
C LEU A 273 -19.60 -31.40 0.61
N GLY A 274 -20.02 -30.13 0.54
CA GLY A 274 -20.05 -29.35 -0.69
C GLY A 274 -19.24 -28.06 -0.59
N ALA A 275 -19.41 -27.21 -1.60
CA ALA A 275 -18.91 -25.84 -1.55
C ALA A 275 -19.82 -24.96 -0.67
N SER A 276 -19.23 -24.01 0.06
CA SER A 276 -19.97 -22.97 0.80
C SER A 276 -20.74 -22.04 -0.14
N GLU A 277 -20.17 -21.77 -1.31
CA GLU A 277 -20.65 -20.82 -2.31
C GLU A 277 -20.60 -21.44 -3.71
N TYR A 278 -21.63 -21.19 -4.52
CA TYR A 278 -21.76 -21.72 -5.89
C TYR A 278 -21.86 -20.62 -6.96
N GLY A 279 -21.90 -19.35 -6.55
CA GLY A 279 -22.15 -18.21 -7.43
C GLY A 279 -20.97 -17.86 -8.33
N LEU A 280 -19.73 -18.02 -7.84
CA LEU A 280 -18.53 -17.67 -8.58
C LEU A 280 -17.88 -18.91 -9.22
N ARG A 281 -17.85 -18.93 -10.55
CA ARG A 281 -17.17 -19.97 -11.34
C ARG A 281 -15.93 -19.36 -11.99
N ALA A 282 -14.83 -20.10 -11.97
CA ALA A 282 -13.63 -19.75 -12.71
C ALA A 282 -13.32 -20.85 -13.73
N LEU A 283 -12.99 -20.43 -14.94
CA LEU A 283 -12.65 -21.30 -16.05
C LEU A 283 -11.33 -20.82 -16.64
N LEU A 284 -10.49 -21.75 -17.07
CA LEU A 284 -9.32 -21.47 -17.89
C LEU A 284 -9.41 -22.30 -19.16
N ASP A 285 -9.36 -21.66 -20.33
CA ASP A 285 -9.54 -22.31 -21.63
C ASP A 285 -10.81 -23.20 -21.68
N ASN A 286 -11.90 -22.70 -21.09
CA ASN A 286 -13.19 -23.38 -20.95
C ASN A 286 -13.17 -24.66 -20.08
N LYS A 287 -12.12 -24.88 -19.29
CA LYS A 287 -12.02 -25.97 -18.31
C LYS A 287 -12.15 -25.44 -16.87
N PRO A 288 -12.75 -26.21 -15.94
CA PRO A 288 -12.78 -25.85 -14.52
C PRO A 288 -11.40 -25.54 -13.98
N ALA A 289 -11.24 -24.36 -13.37
CA ALA A 289 -10.00 -23.91 -12.79
C ALA A 289 -10.27 -23.09 -11.53
N VAL A 290 -9.28 -23.03 -10.64
CA VAL A 290 -9.29 -22.10 -9.51
C VAL A 290 -8.29 -21.00 -9.80
N ALA A 291 -8.75 -19.76 -9.86
CA ALA A 291 -7.92 -18.59 -10.08
C ALA A 291 -7.52 -17.99 -8.73
N ILE A 292 -6.22 -17.90 -8.50
CA ILE A 292 -5.59 -17.32 -7.31
C ILE A 292 -5.08 -15.93 -7.71
N ALA A 293 -5.88 -14.91 -7.42
CA ALA A 293 -5.58 -13.53 -7.71
C ALA A 293 -4.68 -12.94 -6.61
N ILE A 294 -3.55 -12.37 -7.01
CA ILE A 294 -2.55 -11.81 -6.11
C ILE A 294 -2.51 -10.31 -6.35
N ASN A 295 -2.87 -9.55 -5.31
CA ASN A 295 -2.80 -8.10 -5.30
C ASN A 295 -1.62 -7.66 -4.45
N GLN A 296 -0.85 -6.70 -4.96
CA GLN A 296 0.25 -6.10 -4.20
C GLN A 296 -0.27 -5.14 -3.13
N SER A 297 0.48 -5.02 -2.04
CA SER A 297 0.32 -3.94 -1.07
C SER A 297 0.69 -2.60 -1.73
N PRO A 298 0.10 -1.48 -1.28
CA PRO A 298 0.57 -0.14 -1.67
C PRO A 298 2.09 0.01 -1.44
N GLY A 299 2.79 0.67 -2.37
CA GLY A 299 4.24 0.86 -2.37
C GLY A 299 5.09 -0.39 -2.67
N ALA A 300 4.49 -1.56 -2.91
CA ALA A 300 5.25 -2.78 -3.16
C ALA A 300 5.71 -2.92 -4.62
N ASN A 301 6.76 -3.71 -4.84
CA ASN A 301 7.35 -3.93 -6.16
C ASN A 301 6.74 -5.16 -6.85
N SER A 302 5.96 -4.93 -7.91
CA SER A 302 5.28 -5.98 -8.69
C SER A 302 6.24 -6.97 -9.33
N LEU A 303 7.41 -6.54 -9.84
CA LEU A 303 8.41 -7.43 -10.45
C LEU A 303 9.02 -8.37 -9.42
N ALA A 304 9.35 -7.85 -8.24
CA ALA A 304 9.88 -8.66 -7.15
C ALA A 304 8.86 -9.67 -6.63
N ILE A 305 7.59 -9.25 -6.47
CA ILE A 305 6.49 -10.15 -6.09
C ILE A 305 6.30 -11.24 -7.14
N SER A 306 6.26 -10.88 -8.43
CA SER A 306 6.10 -11.84 -9.54
C SER A 306 7.18 -12.92 -9.53
N GLU A 307 8.44 -12.54 -9.29
CA GLU A 307 9.54 -13.47 -9.18
C GLU A 307 9.42 -14.40 -7.96
N GLN A 308 9.09 -13.84 -6.79
CA GLN A 308 8.89 -14.63 -5.56
C GLN A 308 7.70 -15.58 -5.65
N VAL A 309 6.59 -15.16 -6.28
CA VAL A 309 5.43 -16.00 -6.55
C VAL A 309 5.81 -17.16 -7.46
N ARG A 310 6.51 -16.90 -8.58
CA ARG A 310 6.96 -17.95 -9.50
C ARG A 310 7.86 -18.97 -8.81
N ARG A 311 8.80 -18.50 -8.00
CA ARG A 311 9.69 -19.35 -7.21
C ARG A 311 8.90 -20.20 -6.21
N THR A 312 7.99 -19.58 -5.46
CA THR A 312 7.17 -20.26 -4.46
C THR A 312 6.27 -21.31 -5.10
N MET A 313 5.65 -21.01 -6.24
CA MET A 313 4.84 -21.97 -7.00
C MET A 313 5.68 -23.11 -7.58
N ALA A 314 6.92 -22.85 -8.02
CA ALA A 314 7.83 -23.88 -8.47
C ALA A 314 8.25 -24.84 -7.33
N GLU A 315 8.47 -24.31 -6.12
CA GLU A 315 8.71 -25.11 -4.92
C GLU A 315 7.47 -25.95 -4.55
N LEU A 316 6.30 -25.32 -4.47
CA LEU A 316 5.03 -25.99 -4.15
C LEU A 316 4.64 -27.06 -5.16
N LYS A 317 5.07 -26.93 -6.42
CA LYS A 317 4.82 -27.94 -7.46
C LYS A 317 5.31 -29.33 -7.06
N ALA A 318 6.41 -29.42 -6.31
CA ALA A 318 6.98 -30.69 -5.89
C ALA A 318 6.06 -31.46 -4.93
N ASP A 319 5.27 -30.74 -4.13
CA ASP A 319 4.35 -31.30 -3.13
C ASP A 319 2.90 -31.41 -3.64
N MET A 320 2.65 -31.07 -4.92
CA MET A 320 1.32 -31.16 -5.51
C MET A 320 0.88 -32.61 -5.73
N PRO A 321 -0.38 -32.94 -5.41
CA PRO A 321 -0.90 -34.27 -5.65
C PRO A 321 -0.95 -34.58 -7.15
N PRO A 322 -0.79 -35.87 -7.53
CA PRO A 322 -0.78 -36.27 -8.93
C PRO A 322 -2.12 -35.95 -9.60
N GLY A 323 -2.08 -35.13 -10.65
CA GLY A 323 -3.26 -34.63 -11.37
C GLY A 323 -3.62 -33.17 -11.08
N VAL A 324 -2.82 -32.46 -10.27
CA VAL A 324 -2.90 -31.00 -10.11
C VAL A 324 -1.73 -30.34 -10.85
N GLU A 325 -2.05 -29.32 -11.65
CA GLU A 325 -1.07 -28.49 -12.35
C GLU A 325 -1.40 -27.01 -12.08
N TYR A 326 -0.38 -26.14 -12.06
CA TYR A 326 -0.58 -24.69 -12.01
C TYR A 326 -0.16 -24.03 -13.32
N ARG A 327 -0.84 -22.94 -13.68
CA ARG A 327 -0.52 -22.09 -14.83
C ARG A 327 -0.63 -20.62 -14.46
N ILE A 328 0.34 -19.81 -14.89
CA ILE A 328 0.31 -18.37 -14.70
C ILE A 328 -0.03 -17.74 -16.05
N VAL A 329 -1.29 -17.35 -16.24
CA VAL A 329 -1.79 -16.85 -17.52
C VAL A 329 -1.89 -15.33 -17.52
N TYR A 330 -2.34 -14.74 -16.42
CA TYR A 330 -2.36 -13.29 -16.25
C TYR A 330 -1.11 -12.85 -15.49
N ASP A 331 -0.16 -12.24 -16.21
CA ASP A 331 1.04 -11.65 -15.65
C ASP A 331 1.51 -10.44 -16.48
N PRO A 332 1.05 -9.23 -16.16
CA PRO A 332 1.52 -7.99 -16.80
C PRO A 332 3.02 -7.74 -16.63
N THR A 333 3.67 -8.31 -15.60
CA THR A 333 5.10 -8.06 -15.32
C THR A 333 6.03 -8.60 -16.40
N GLN A 334 5.57 -9.57 -17.21
CA GLN A 334 6.34 -10.03 -18.38
C GLN A 334 6.51 -8.92 -19.41
N PHE A 335 5.46 -8.12 -19.65
CA PHE A 335 5.50 -6.98 -20.57
C PHE A 335 6.43 -5.88 -20.04
N VAL A 336 6.38 -5.60 -18.74
CA VAL A 336 7.27 -4.63 -18.10
C VAL A 336 8.73 -5.06 -18.24
N ARG A 337 9.03 -6.34 -17.97
CA ARG A 337 10.39 -6.90 -18.11
C ARG A 337 10.88 -6.84 -19.56
N ALA A 338 10.02 -7.15 -20.53
CA ALA A 338 10.36 -7.03 -21.95
C ALA A 338 10.61 -5.57 -22.36
N SER A 339 9.80 -4.63 -21.87
CA SER A 339 9.96 -3.19 -22.12
C SER A 339 11.27 -2.66 -21.55
N ILE A 340 11.62 -3.04 -20.32
CA ILE A 340 12.91 -2.67 -19.71
C ILE A 340 14.08 -3.22 -20.53
N ASN A 341 14.02 -4.50 -20.92
CA ASN A 341 15.06 -5.09 -21.76
C ASN A 341 15.19 -4.37 -23.11
N ALA A 342 14.07 -4.00 -23.73
CA ALA A 342 14.07 -3.23 -24.98
C ALA A 342 14.68 -1.82 -24.79
N VAL A 343 14.40 -1.13 -23.68
CA VAL A 343 15.01 0.16 -23.35
C VAL A 343 16.52 0.02 -23.12
N VAL A 344 16.96 -1.03 -22.43
CA VAL A 344 18.40 -1.29 -22.23
C VAL A 344 19.09 -1.58 -23.57
N HIS A 345 18.48 -2.39 -24.44
CA HIS A 345 19.00 -2.65 -25.77
C HIS A 345 19.11 -1.38 -26.62
N THR A 346 18.06 -0.56 -26.67
CA THR A 346 18.08 0.70 -27.44
C THR A 346 19.05 1.73 -26.86
N LEU A 347 19.24 1.75 -25.53
CA LEU A 347 20.26 2.57 -24.88
C LEU A 347 21.68 2.17 -25.33
N LEU A 348 21.98 0.87 -25.36
CA LEU A 348 23.28 0.37 -25.82
C LEU A 348 23.53 0.68 -27.30
N GLU A 349 22.50 0.52 -28.14
CA GLU A 349 22.55 0.91 -29.56
C GLU A 349 22.78 2.42 -29.73
N ALA A 350 22.06 3.26 -28.99
CA ALA A 350 22.21 4.70 -29.03
C ALA A 350 23.62 5.13 -28.58
N ILE A 351 24.15 4.54 -27.51
CA ILE A 351 25.53 4.79 -27.08
C ILE A 351 26.50 4.42 -28.21
N ALA A 352 26.36 3.23 -28.80
CA ALA A 352 27.21 2.77 -29.90
C ALA A 352 27.16 3.71 -31.12
N LEU A 353 25.97 4.18 -31.51
CA LEU A 353 25.79 5.16 -32.59
C LEU A 353 26.47 6.49 -32.27
N VAL A 354 26.36 6.99 -31.04
CA VAL A 354 27.07 8.20 -30.60
C VAL A 354 28.58 8.00 -30.69
N VAL A 355 29.11 6.84 -30.26
CA VAL A 355 30.55 6.52 -30.39
C VAL A 355 30.98 6.60 -31.85
N ILE A 356 30.22 5.99 -32.76
CA ILE A 356 30.52 5.98 -34.20
C ILE A 356 30.57 7.40 -34.75
N VAL A 357 29.54 8.21 -34.47
CA VAL A 357 29.47 9.60 -34.94
C VAL A 357 30.64 10.42 -34.40
N VAL A 358 30.97 10.31 -33.12
CA VAL A 358 32.10 11.04 -32.51
C VAL A 358 33.44 10.63 -33.12
N ILE A 359 33.65 9.36 -33.45
CA ILE A 359 34.87 8.89 -34.12
C ILE A 359 34.96 9.44 -35.54
N VAL A 360 33.86 9.42 -36.30
CA VAL A 360 33.82 9.91 -37.68
C VAL A 360 34.11 11.41 -37.76
N PHE A 361 33.56 12.22 -36.85
CA PHE A 361 33.76 13.67 -36.85
C PHE A 361 35.15 14.09 -36.37
N LEU A 362 35.68 13.45 -35.32
CA LEU A 362 36.96 13.87 -34.72
C LEU A 362 38.19 13.27 -35.42
N GLN A 363 38.02 12.22 -36.23
CA GLN A 363 39.04 11.52 -37.03
C GLN A 363 40.33 11.11 -36.27
N THR A 364 40.33 11.24 -34.94
CA THR A 364 41.48 11.02 -34.07
C THR A 364 41.03 10.30 -32.81
N TRP A 365 41.54 9.07 -32.62
CA TRP A 365 41.20 8.21 -31.47
C TRP A 365 41.37 8.90 -30.11
N ARG A 366 42.41 9.73 -29.97
CA ARG A 366 42.69 10.47 -28.73
C ARG A 366 41.63 11.51 -28.39
N ALA A 367 41.08 12.21 -29.38
CA ALA A 367 40.04 13.21 -29.16
C ALA A 367 38.68 12.55 -28.90
N SER A 368 38.39 11.42 -29.55
CA SER A 368 37.12 10.68 -29.40
C SER A 368 36.94 10.00 -28.05
N ILE A 369 38.03 9.62 -27.36
CA ILE A 369 37.95 9.02 -26.01
C ILE A 369 37.36 10.00 -24.98
N ILE A 370 37.62 11.31 -25.13
CA ILE A 370 37.22 12.30 -24.11
C ILE A 370 35.68 12.37 -23.98
N PRO A 371 34.89 12.56 -25.07
CA PRO A 371 33.43 12.44 -24.99
C PRO A 371 32.96 11.02 -24.67
N LEU A 372 33.68 10.00 -25.12
CA LEU A 372 33.28 8.60 -24.96
C LEU A 372 33.25 8.15 -23.49
N ILE A 373 34.21 8.60 -22.66
CA ILE A 373 34.21 8.33 -21.22
C ILE A 373 33.16 9.18 -20.51
N ALA A 374 32.87 10.39 -21.00
CA ALA A 374 31.91 11.29 -20.39
C ALA A 374 30.48 10.73 -20.39
N VAL A 375 30.08 9.99 -21.44
CA VAL A 375 28.71 9.45 -21.58
C VAL A 375 28.37 8.38 -20.52
N PRO A 376 29.16 7.31 -20.31
CA PRO A 376 28.90 6.34 -19.25
C PRO A 376 28.98 6.97 -17.86
N VAL A 377 29.95 7.85 -17.62
CA VAL A 377 30.11 8.53 -16.32
C VAL A 377 28.91 9.44 -16.02
N SER A 378 28.37 10.14 -17.01
CA SER A 378 27.19 10.98 -16.81
C SER A 378 25.93 10.15 -16.59
N ILE A 379 25.67 9.12 -17.40
CA ILE A 379 24.50 8.25 -17.27
C ILE A 379 24.49 7.57 -15.90
N VAL A 380 25.60 6.95 -15.52
CA VAL A 380 25.74 6.28 -14.21
C VAL A 380 25.70 7.31 -13.06
N GLY A 381 26.31 8.47 -13.26
CA GLY A 381 26.30 9.56 -12.29
C GLY A 381 24.91 10.16 -12.04
N THR A 382 24.03 10.18 -13.05
CA THR A 382 22.64 10.65 -12.91
C THR A 382 21.83 9.80 -11.94
N VAL A 383 22.22 8.56 -11.69
CA VAL A 383 21.51 7.63 -10.79
C VAL A 383 21.79 7.92 -9.30
N VAL A 384 22.88 8.65 -9.00
CA VAL A 384 23.31 8.93 -7.62
C VAL A 384 22.28 9.75 -6.82
N PRO A 385 21.71 10.86 -7.33
CA PRO A 385 20.62 11.57 -6.65
C PRO A 385 19.37 10.72 -6.42
N ASP A 386 19.00 9.89 -7.41
CA ASP A 386 17.75 9.12 -7.39
C ASP A 386 17.77 7.96 -6.39
N ALA A 387 18.96 7.47 -6.01
CA ALA A 387 19.12 6.46 -4.95
C ALA A 387 18.86 6.98 -3.52
N GLY A 388 18.24 8.15 -3.37
CA GLY A 388 17.87 8.70 -2.07
C GLY A 388 19.06 9.19 -1.24
N LEU A 389 20.23 9.37 -1.86
CA LEU A 389 21.41 9.95 -1.20
C LEU A 389 21.23 11.44 -0.88
N MET A 390 20.28 12.12 -1.54
CA MET A 390 19.89 13.51 -1.26
C MET A 390 18.40 13.72 -1.47
N GLU A 391 17.68 14.13 -0.42
CA GLU A 391 16.26 14.48 -0.48
C GLU A 391 16.11 16.02 -0.42
N ASP A 392 15.09 16.58 -1.07
CA ASP A 392 14.69 17.99 -0.97
C ASP A 392 13.32 18.07 -0.31
N VAL A 393 13.23 18.77 0.82
CA VAL A 393 11.99 18.99 1.56
C VAL A 393 11.65 20.47 1.51
N LEU A 394 10.46 20.76 0.98
CA LEU A 394 9.84 22.07 1.00
C LEU A 394 9.11 22.29 2.33
N MET A 395 9.61 23.20 3.15
CA MET A 395 8.95 23.60 4.39
C MET A 395 8.28 24.97 4.20
N PRO A 396 6.94 25.07 4.32
CA PRO A 396 6.29 26.36 4.41
C PRO A 396 6.75 27.05 5.70
N VAL A 397 7.28 28.25 5.56
CA VAL A 397 7.81 29.05 6.67
C VAL A 397 6.71 29.95 7.22
N ALA A 398 6.03 30.68 6.34
CA ALA A 398 4.92 31.57 6.70
C ALA A 398 4.07 31.98 5.50
N ASP A 399 2.77 32.04 5.71
CA ASP A 399 1.76 32.52 4.74
C ASP A 399 1.13 33.85 5.18
N VAL A 400 1.29 34.16 6.46
CA VAL A 400 0.73 35.30 7.17
C VAL A 400 1.78 35.96 8.04
N ASP A 401 1.57 37.23 8.36
CA ASP A 401 2.34 37.93 9.39
C ASP A 401 1.84 37.62 10.80
N ARG A 402 2.49 38.21 11.81
CA ARG A 402 2.15 38.06 13.23
C ARG A 402 0.71 38.43 13.59
N ASP A 403 0.09 39.33 12.83
CA ASP A 403 -1.30 39.74 13.01
C ASP A 403 -2.29 38.86 12.21
N ASN A 404 -1.83 37.72 11.71
CA ASN A 404 -2.58 36.76 10.93
C ASN A 404 -3.10 37.33 9.59
N ARG A 405 -2.41 38.34 9.04
CA ARG A 405 -2.75 38.94 7.74
C ARG A 405 -1.88 38.32 6.64
N PRO A 406 -2.42 38.09 5.43
CA PRO A 406 -1.64 37.56 4.31
C PRO A 406 -0.41 38.41 3.97
N LEU A 407 0.69 37.74 3.61
CA LEU A 407 1.88 38.41 3.10
C LEU A 407 1.61 38.99 1.70
N SER A 408 2.07 40.22 1.48
CA SER A 408 1.88 40.94 0.21
C SER A 408 3.08 41.84 -0.09
N GLY A 409 3.49 41.90 -1.36
CA GLY A 409 4.59 42.75 -1.83
C GLY A 409 4.46 44.25 -1.54
N ARG A 410 3.28 44.70 -1.09
CA ARG A 410 3.02 46.09 -0.70
C ARG A 410 3.68 46.50 0.61
N ASN A 411 4.06 45.55 1.46
CA ASN A 411 4.68 45.83 2.76
C ASN A 411 6.08 45.20 2.83
N GLY A 412 6.93 45.76 3.71
CA GLY A 412 8.17 45.12 4.15
C GLY A 412 7.91 44.18 5.31
N TYR A 413 8.73 43.13 5.43
CA TYR A 413 8.66 42.19 6.55
C TYR A 413 10.06 41.89 7.08
N VAL A 414 10.17 41.59 8.38
CA VAL A 414 11.40 41.10 9.01
C VAL A 414 11.16 39.74 9.61
N MET A 415 12.13 38.86 9.37
CA MET A 415 12.21 37.56 10.00
C MET A 415 13.39 37.57 10.97
N HIS A 416 13.09 37.55 12.28
CA HIS A 416 14.11 37.58 13.33
C HIS A 416 14.50 36.15 13.75
N PHE A 417 15.75 35.79 13.51
CA PHE A 417 16.34 34.52 13.92
C PHE A 417 17.22 34.75 15.15
N THR A 418 16.94 34.06 16.26
CA THR A 418 17.77 34.03 17.48
C THR A 418 19.22 33.51 17.23
N ARG A 419 20.02 33.30 18.27
CA ARG A 419 21.47 33.02 18.13
C ARG A 419 21.82 31.68 17.43
N ASN A 420 20.86 30.79 17.15
CA ASN A 420 21.09 29.53 16.41
C ASN A 420 19.89 28.81 15.75
N PRO A 421 18.86 29.48 15.19
CA PRO A 421 17.63 28.84 14.72
C PRO A 421 17.63 28.56 13.22
N LEU A 422 18.74 28.66 12.47
CA LEU A 422 18.73 28.17 11.09
C LEU A 422 18.92 26.64 11.13
N PRO A 423 18.30 25.84 10.26
CA PRO A 423 18.51 24.40 10.22
C PRO A 423 19.88 24.08 9.60
N VAL A 424 20.96 24.46 10.28
CA VAL A 424 22.35 24.32 9.81
C VAL A 424 22.82 22.86 9.82
N SER A 425 22.14 21.99 10.56
CA SER A 425 22.49 20.57 10.74
C SER A 425 21.95 19.63 9.67
N ALA A 426 21.08 20.11 8.75
CA ALA A 426 20.36 19.27 7.80
C ALA A 426 20.91 19.33 6.36
N GLY A 427 22.11 19.87 6.17
CA GLY A 427 22.75 20.05 4.87
C GLY A 427 22.54 21.45 4.26
N GLY A 428 22.40 21.54 2.94
CA GLY A 428 22.16 22.81 2.25
C GLY A 428 20.79 23.37 2.60
N TRP A 429 20.62 24.70 2.71
CA TRP A 429 19.28 25.30 2.78
C TRP A 429 19.16 26.53 1.89
N THR A 430 17.92 26.84 1.52
CA THR A 430 17.55 27.92 0.61
C THR A 430 16.23 28.53 1.07
N LEU A 431 16.18 29.86 1.24
CA LEU A 431 14.99 30.62 1.62
C LEU A 431 14.51 31.47 0.43
N VAL A 432 13.21 31.38 0.11
CA VAL A 432 12.60 32.04 -1.05
C VAL A 432 11.25 32.65 -0.66
N ALA A 433 10.94 33.82 -1.24
CA ALA A 433 9.60 34.39 -1.26
C ALA A 433 8.87 33.98 -2.55
N GLU A 434 7.88 33.11 -2.43
CA GLU A 434 7.16 32.49 -3.53
C GLU A 434 5.83 33.22 -3.81
N PRO A 435 5.57 33.73 -5.02
CA PRO A 435 4.29 34.32 -5.36
C PRO A 435 3.16 33.27 -5.30
N LEU A 436 2.00 33.70 -4.82
CA LEU A 436 0.77 32.91 -4.76
C LEU A 436 -0.19 33.37 -5.87
N ASP A 437 -0.85 32.40 -6.50
CA ASP A 437 -1.96 32.64 -7.43
C ASP A 437 -3.23 33.05 -6.64
N ASP A 438 -4.25 33.59 -7.33
CA ASP A 438 -5.44 34.17 -6.70
C ASP A 438 -6.27 33.16 -5.89
N ASP A 439 -6.14 31.86 -6.18
CA ASP A 439 -6.76 30.75 -5.45
C ASP A 439 -5.97 30.32 -4.20
N GLY A 440 -4.85 31.00 -3.90
CA GLY A 440 -3.98 30.68 -2.78
C GLY A 440 -3.06 29.50 -3.01
N THR A 441 -3.01 28.95 -4.22
CA THR A 441 -2.05 27.92 -4.61
C THR A 441 -0.71 28.55 -4.98
N GLY A 442 0.39 27.85 -4.66
CA GLY A 442 1.72 28.29 -5.04
C GLY A 442 1.91 28.16 -6.56
N GLY A 443 2.60 29.12 -7.17
CA GLY A 443 2.88 29.07 -8.60
C GLY A 443 3.64 27.79 -8.96
N ASP A 444 3.03 26.95 -9.80
CA ASP A 444 3.51 25.61 -10.17
C ASP A 444 5.05 25.52 -10.31
N ALA A 445 5.68 24.79 -9.37
CA ALA A 445 7.12 24.53 -9.32
C ALA A 445 7.66 23.77 -10.56
N ARG A 446 6.77 23.28 -11.44
CA ARG A 446 7.10 22.62 -12.71
C ARG A 446 7.23 23.59 -13.88
N ARG A 447 6.98 24.90 -13.71
CA ARG A 447 7.14 25.89 -14.79
C ARG A 447 8.62 26.03 -15.21
N PRO A 448 8.96 25.84 -16.49
CA PRO A 448 10.34 25.99 -16.98
C PRO A 448 10.86 27.43 -16.73
N GLY A 449 12.04 27.55 -16.09
CA GLY A 449 12.66 28.86 -15.78
C GLY A 449 12.30 29.45 -14.40
N TRP A 450 11.46 28.78 -13.61
CA TRP A 450 11.11 29.18 -12.24
C TRP A 450 12.33 29.34 -11.31
N ARG A 451 13.39 28.54 -11.53
CA ARG A 451 14.64 28.53 -10.75
C ARG A 451 15.51 29.80 -10.84
N ASN A 452 15.33 30.64 -11.86
CA ASN A 452 16.27 31.74 -12.19
C ASN A 452 15.72 33.15 -11.92
N ARG A 453 14.52 33.30 -11.35
CA ARG A 453 13.82 34.61 -11.33
C ARG A 453 13.69 35.32 -9.98
N HIS A 454 14.10 34.71 -8.87
CA HIS A 454 13.94 35.34 -7.55
C HIS A 454 15.25 35.31 -6.77
N VAL A 455 15.52 36.39 -6.02
CA VAL A 455 16.68 36.48 -5.12
C VAL A 455 16.52 35.42 -4.04
N VAL A 456 17.53 34.57 -3.90
CA VAL A 456 17.53 33.43 -2.98
C VAL A 456 18.59 33.67 -1.93
N LEU A 457 18.24 33.50 -0.64
CA LEU A 457 19.23 33.43 0.43
C LEU A 457 19.55 31.97 0.70
N THR A 458 20.83 31.64 0.66
CA THR A 458 21.33 30.28 0.86
C THR A 458 22.26 30.20 2.05
N ASN A 459 22.50 28.98 2.54
CA ASN A 459 23.50 28.73 3.56
C ASN A 459 24.96 29.03 3.11
N ARG A 460 25.18 29.30 1.82
CA ARG A 460 26.47 29.66 1.24
C ARG A 460 26.70 31.17 1.18
N ASP A 461 25.67 31.97 1.45
CA ASP A 461 25.79 33.42 1.50
C ASP A 461 26.38 33.89 2.84
N HIS A 462 27.19 34.95 2.81
CA HIS A 462 27.75 35.55 4.01
C HIS A 462 26.68 36.34 4.77
N LEU A 463 25.89 35.64 5.60
CA LEU A 463 24.86 36.28 6.42
C LEU A 463 25.48 37.21 7.46
N VAL A 464 25.04 38.46 7.46
CA VAL A 464 25.42 39.48 8.43
C VAL A 464 24.69 39.20 9.74
N ARG A 465 25.45 39.06 10.84
CA ARG A 465 24.91 38.83 12.18
C ARG A 465 24.85 40.11 12.99
N ASN A 466 23.82 40.22 13.82
CA ASN A 466 23.68 41.27 14.81
C ASN A 466 24.70 41.09 15.96
N ARG A 467 24.87 42.13 16.79
CA ARG A 467 25.84 42.12 17.91
C ARG A 467 25.58 41.03 18.96
N ASP A 468 24.33 40.60 19.09
CA ASP A 468 23.90 39.51 19.97
C ASP A 468 24.01 38.11 19.33
N GLY A 469 24.43 38.05 18.05
CA GLY A 469 24.55 36.84 17.26
C GLY A 469 23.26 36.40 16.55
N SER A 470 22.16 37.16 16.68
CA SER A 470 20.92 36.97 15.91
C SER A 470 21.11 37.34 14.43
N ILE A 471 20.18 36.90 13.57
CA ILE A 471 20.14 37.21 12.14
C ILE A 471 18.77 37.79 11.82
N ASP A 472 18.73 38.97 11.22
CA ASP A 472 17.50 39.52 10.65
C ASP A 472 17.54 39.36 9.14
N ILE A 473 16.48 38.79 8.57
CA ILE A 473 16.26 38.71 7.12
C ILE A 473 15.07 39.60 6.79
N THR A 474 15.29 40.64 5.97
CA THR A 474 14.23 41.53 5.50
C THR A 474 13.66 41.08 4.16
N VAL A 475 12.35 41.20 3.98
CA VAL A 475 11.65 40.86 2.73
C VAL A 475 10.91 42.11 2.27
N GLN A 476 11.35 42.71 1.16
CA GLN A 476 10.87 44.03 0.74
C GLN A 476 10.90 44.21 -0.79
N PRO A 477 10.07 45.08 -1.37
CA PRO A 477 9.95 45.22 -2.81
C PRO A 477 11.13 45.94 -3.46
N THR A 478 11.85 46.77 -2.70
CA THR A 478 12.99 47.56 -3.17
C THR A 478 14.25 47.19 -2.40
N ALA A 479 15.42 47.25 -3.04
CA ALA A 479 16.69 46.96 -2.36
C ALA A 479 16.93 47.95 -1.19
N PRO A 480 17.45 47.49 -0.04
CA PRO A 480 17.78 48.37 1.07
C PRO A 480 18.92 49.32 0.69
N ALA A 481 19.02 50.46 1.38
CA ALA A 481 20.02 51.51 1.09
C ALA A 481 21.48 51.02 1.14
N ARG A 482 21.75 49.90 1.84
CA ARG A 482 23.06 49.23 1.89
C ARG A 482 22.89 47.71 1.70
N PRO A 483 22.74 47.23 0.45
CA PRO A 483 22.41 45.83 0.18
C PRO A 483 23.56 44.86 0.48
N ALA A 484 24.81 45.33 0.48
CA ALA A 484 25.98 44.51 0.80
C ALA A 484 26.15 44.22 2.30
N THR A 485 25.40 44.90 3.17
CA THR A 485 25.51 44.79 4.64
C THR A 485 24.20 44.38 5.31
N ALA A 486 23.22 43.91 4.55
CA ALA A 486 21.91 43.49 5.04
C ALA A 486 21.55 42.13 4.43
N ASN A 487 20.91 41.25 5.22
CA ASN A 487 20.32 40.03 4.67
C ASN A 487 18.92 40.39 4.19
N TRP A 488 18.68 40.34 2.87
CA TRP A 488 17.41 40.77 2.31
C TRP A 488 16.96 39.89 1.13
N LEU A 489 15.65 39.83 0.93
CA LEU A 489 14.97 39.16 -0.18
C LEU A 489 14.02 40.14 -0.87
N VAL A 490 13.87 39.97 -2.18
CA VAL A 490 12.89 40.71 -2.97
C VAL A 490 11.50 40.12 -2.73
N SER A 491 10.53 40.94 -2.32
CA SER A 491 9.13 40.49 -2.24
C SER A 491 8.48 40.47 -3.64
N PRO A 492 7.71 39.42 -3.98
CA PRO A 492 6.88 39.42 -5.19
C PRO A 492 5.81 40.53 -5.13
N THR A 493 5.43 41.10 -6.27
CA THR A 493 4.47 42.22 -6.35
C THR A 493 3.05 41.89 -5.85
N GLY A 494 2.68 40.61 -5.80
CA GLY A 494 1.37 40.10 -5.38
C GLY A 494 1.36 39.53 -3.96
N ARG A 495 0.42 38.61 -3.70
CA ARG A 495 0.47 37.77 -2.49
C ARG A 495 1.64 36.80 -2.63
N PHE A 496 2.27 36.47 -1.51
CA PHE A 496 3.38 35.52 -1.52
C PHE A 496 3.41 34.70 -0.24
N ARG A 497 4.25 33.67 -0.23
CA ARG A 497 4.54 32.78 0.89
C ARG A 497 6.05 32.69 1.07
N MET A 498 6.50 32.54 2.30
CA MET A 498 7.89 32.21 2.58
C MET A 498 8.06 30.69 2.59
N VAL A 499 9.04 30.20 1.83
CA VAL A 499 9.36 28.76 1.76
C VAL A 499 10.84 28.55 1.99
N MET A 500 11.16 27.58 2.85
CA MET A 500 12.53 27.12 3.06
C MET A 500 12.66 25.72 2.46
N ARG A 501 13.67 25.56 1.60
CA ARG A 501 14.09 24.26 1.08
C ARG A 501 15.31 23.78 1.83
N ILE A 502 15.31 22.52 2.22
CA ILE A 502 16.39 21.87 2.95
C ILE A 502 16.86 20.67 2.13
N TYR A 503 18.17 20.53 1.97
CA TYR A 503 18.81 19.48 1.17
C TYR A 503 19.69 18.62 2.08
N GLY A 504 19.34 17.35 2.24
CA GLY A 504 20.09 16.46 3.13
C GLY A 504 19.70 14.99 3.02
N PRO A 505 20.44 14.10 3.71
CA PRO A 505 20.11 12.68 3.79
C PRO A 505 18.81 12.46 4.59
N ASN A 506 17.97 11.53 4.13
CA ASN A 506 16.63 11.22 4.65
C ASN A 506 16.58 11.06 6.19
N THR A 507 17.59 10.40 6.80
CA THR A 507 17.66 10.20 8.26
C THR A 507 17.79 11.49 9.08
N MET A 508 18.31 12.58 8.50
CA MET A 508 18.36 13.90 9.15
C MET A 508 17.04 14.66 9.02
N MET A 509 16.32 14.48 7.90
CA MET A 509 15.07 15.18 7.59
C MET A 509 13.94 14.81 8.55
N HIS A 510 13.78 13.51 8.84
CA HIS A 510 12.74 13.03 9.78
C HIS A 510 12.95 13.46 11.24
N ARG A 511 14.15 13.94 11.61
CA ARG A 511 14.47 14.43 12.96
C ARG A 511 14.40 15.96 13.08
N LEU A 512 14.02 16.66 12.01
CA LEU A 512 14.06 18.10 11.95
C LEU A 512 12.88 18.74 12.69
N ASN A 513 13.02 18.94 14.00
CA ASN A 513 12.05 19.71 14.81
C ASN A 513 12.39 21.20 14.77
N TRP A 514 12.28 21.82 13.60
CA TRP A 514 12.55 23.24 13.39
C TRP A 514 11.24 24.03 13.31
N ARG A 515 11.15 25.12 14.08
CA ARG A 515 10.02 26.05 14.03
C ARG A 515 10.46 27.37 13.39
N PRO A 516 9.84 27.77 12.26
CA PRO A 516 10.16 29.03 11.63
C PRO A 516 9.77 30.21 12.54
N PRO A 517 10.57 31.29 12.56
CA PRO A 517 10.18 32.54 13.20
C PRO A 517 9.02 33.21 12.46
N VAL A 518 8.20 33.96 13.20
CA VAL A 518 7.08 34.72 12.64
C VAL A 518 7.59 35.93 11.86
N LEU A 519 6.89 36.35 10.80
CA LEU A 519 7.20 37.60 10.10
C LEU A 519 6.53 38.77 10.82
N ASP A 520 7.34 39.74 11.23
CA ASP A 520 6.87 41.04 11.70
C ASP A 520 6.78 41.99 10.50
N ARG A 521 5.61 42.62 10.32
CA ARG A 521 5.39 43.63 9.27
C ARG A 521 6.10 44.94 9.66
N GLN A 522 6.85 45.52 8.73
CA GLN A 522 7.54 46.81 8.90
C GLN A 522 6.63 48.02 8.62
#